data_AF-A0A2I0PQF5-F1
#
_entry.id   AF-A0A2I0PQF5-F1
#
_cell.length_a   1.000
_cell.length_b   1.000
_cell.length_c   1.000
_cell.angle_alpha   90.00
_cell.angle_beta   90.00
_cell.angle_gamma   90.00
#
_symmetry.space_group_name_H-M   'P 1'
#
loop_
_entity.id
_entity.type
_entity.pdbx_description
1 polymer ?
#
loop_
_entity_poly.entity_id
_entity_poly.type
_entity_poly.pdbx_seq_one_letter_code
_entity_poly.pdbx_strand_id
1 'polypeptide(L)'
;MTRSAIRILSENKNQRYLELAIPLLSFGATLVGVLVWMMGFEIDFQYFAIGCVIGSFLLAYLAWNRPKKDIVALSTPIYAIIFFIVPTDYIAGLTLQLLYAASLTILIIRLNYRFGESHTGVSSGKELAAPLKTYTGQTSDALSGISLETAHRAAVVISQFARAEYGQVARAAGQIADAGNEPGLTRAFAIVNEHATVLDRSLPRPELYRTFLPEDEGLLANPPHPEYSEDRKFDAMLDNALLLLFSAAWHGSEADRPHLLSCQAFLLKLLA
;
A
#
# COMPACT_ATOMS: atom_id res chain seq x y z
N MET A 1 -5.00 22.36 8.80
CA MET A 1 -4.66 21.34 7.76
C MET A 1 -3.20 21.33 7.30
N THR A 2 -2.27 22.08 7.90
CA THR A 2 -0.90 22.28 7.34
C THR A 2 0.19 21.37 7.90
N ARG A 3 0.11 20.86 9.15
CA ARG A 3 1.20 20.06 9.74
C ARG A 3 1.26 18.60 9.29
N SER A 4 0.11 17.99 8.98
CA SER A 4 0.06 16.57 8.59
C SER A 4 0.56 16.33 7.16
N ALA A 5 0.13 17.17 6.21
CA ALA A 5 0.56 17.08 4.81
C ALA A 5 2.07 17.35 4.63
N ILE A 6 2.63 18.30 5.41
CA ILE A 6 4.08 18.58 5.40
C ILE A 6 4.87 17.36 5.92
N ARG A 7 4.35 16.66 6.95
CA ARG A 7 4.99 15.48 7.52
C ARG A 7 5.03 14.31 6.54
N ILE A 8 3.92 14.05 5.85
CA ILE A 8 3.80 12.97 4.85
C ILE A 8 4.70 13.24 3.63
N LEU A 9 4.75 14.49 3.15
CA LEU A 9 5.65 14.89 2.05
C LEU A 9 7.13 14.81 2.45
N SER A 10 7.46 15.14 3.71
CA SER A 10 8.80 15.01 4.26
C SER A 10 9.24 13.56 4.39
N GLU A 11 8.35 12.68 4.87
CA GLU A 11 8.65 11.24 5.03
C GLU A 11 8.93 10.57 3.68
N ASN A 12 8.16 10.90 2.64
CA ASN A 12 8.34 10.32 1.31
C ASN A 12 9.65 10.81 0.63
N LYS A 13 10.02 12.09 0.83
CA LYS A 13 11.31 12.61 0.36
C LYS A 13 12.49 11.94 1.07
N ASN A 14 12.44 11.87 2.40
CA ASN A 14 13.51 11.27 3.20
C ASN A 14 13.72 9.79 2.86
N GLN A 15 12.63 9.06 2.57
CA GLN A 15 12.70 7.66 2.15
C GLN A 15 13.39 7.48 0.79
N ARG A 16 13.07 8.31 -0.20
CA ARG A 16 13.77 8.32 -1.50
C ARG A 16 15.25 8.65 -1.37
N TYR A 17 15.61 9.59 -0.49
CA TYR A 17 17.01 9.90 -0.21
C TYR A 17 17.74 8.71 0.43
N LEU A 18 17.11 7.99 1.36
CA LEU A 18 17.67 6.77 1.94
C LEU A 18 17.84 5.65 0.91
N GLU A 19 16.87 5.47 0.01
CA GLU A 19 16.93 4.47 -1.06
C GLU A 19 18.09 4.75 -2.03
N LEU A 20 18.32 6.02 -2.38
CA LEU A 20 19.45 6.43 -3.22
C LEU A 20 20.79 6.35 -2.46
N ALA A 21 20.78 6.60 -1.15
CA ALA A 21 21.99 6.60 -0.33
C ALA A 21 22.66 5.22 -0.28
N ILE A 22 21.89 4.12 -0.31
CA ILE A 22 22.47 2.77 -0.21
C ILE A 22 23.39 2.42 -1.39
N PRO A 23 22.99 2.49 -2.68
CA PRO A 23 23.90 2.24 -3.78
C PRO A 23 25.00 3.30 -3.85
N LEU A 24 24.71 4.55 -3.49
CA LEU A 24 25.72 5.61 -3.47
C LEU A 24 26.83 5.32 -2.44
N LEU A 25 26.48 4.83 -1.25
CA LEU A 25 27.44 4.48 -0.20
C LEU A 25 28.20 3.21 -0.54
N SER A 26 27.54 2.17 -1.05
CA SER A 26 28.19 0.89 -1.36
C SER A 26 29.15 1.02 -2.55
N PHE A 27 28.71 1.57 -3.67
CA PHE A 27 29.59 1.81 -4.83
C PHE A 27 30.55 2.96 -4.60
N GLY A 28 30.13 4.02 -3.91
CA GLY A 28 30.97 5.19 -3.65
C GLY A 28 32.18 4.85 -2.78
N ALA A 29 32.00 4.11 -1.69
CA ALA A 29 33.13 3.69 -0.85
C ALA A 29 34.10 2.78 -1.62
N THR A 30 33.57 1.88 -2.45
CA THR A 30 34.39 1.02 -3.33
C THR A 30 35.21 1.84 -4.33
N LEU A 31 34.58 2.83 -4.96
CA LEU A 31 35.23 3.72 -5.93
C LEU A 31 36.34 4.56 -5.27
N VAL A 32 36.08 5.08 -4.06
CA VAL A 32 37.10 5.80 -3.28
C VAL A 32 38.28 4.88 -2.99
N GLY A 33 38.05 3.61 -2.61
CA GLY A 33 39.11 2.64 -2.40
C GLY A 33 39.98 2.42 -3.64
N VAL A 34 39.36 2.29 -4.82
CA VAL A 34 40.08 2.14 -6.09
C VAL A 34 40.92 3.39 -6.41
N LEU A 35 40.37 4.59 -6.19
CA LEU A 35 41.09 5.84 -6.43
C LEU A 35 42.29 6.01 -5.47
N VAL A 36 42.11 5.69 -4.19
CA VAL A 36 43.18 5.73 -3.19
C VAL A 36 44.30 4.76 -3.55
N TRP A 37 43.94 3.56 -4.02
CA TRP A 37 44.91 2.59 -4.51
C TRP A 37 45.67 3.10 -5.75
N MET A 38 44.96 3.71 -6.71
CA MET A 38 45.60 4.33 -7.88
C MET A 38 46.58 5.45 -7.52
N MET A 39 46.38 6.13 -6.38
CA MET A 39 47.31 7.14 -5.86
C MET A 39 48.54 6.54 -5.16
N GLY A 40 48.64 5.21 -5.05
CA GLY A 40 49.79 4.52 -4.48
C GLY A 40 49.76 4.38 -2.95
N PHE A 41 48.61 4.58 -2.31
CA PHE A 41 48.46 4.34 -0.88
C PHE A 41 48.17 2.87 -0.59
N GLU A 42 49.01 2.24 0.22
CA GLU A 42 48.85 0.85 0.69
C GLU A 42 47.91 0.78 1.89
N ILE A 43 46.63 1.07 1.67
CA ILE A 43 45.57 0.87 2.67
C ILE A 43 44.85 -0.43 2.35
N ASP A 44 44.55 -1.23 3.37
CA ASP A 44 43.78 -2.46 3.20
C ASP A 44 42.40 -2.14 2.59
N PHE A 45 42.09 -2.78 1.48
CA PHE A 45 40.85 -2.53 0.74
C PHE A 45 39.61 -2.83 1.58
N GLN A 46 39.74 -3.70 2.60
CA GLN A 46 38.69 -4.05 3.53
C GLN A 46 38.12 -2.85 4.30
N TYR A 47 38.89 -1.78 4.52
CA TYR A 47 38.38 -0.56 5.16
C TYR A 47 37.30 0.13 4.33
N PHE A 48 37.36 0.02 3.00
CA PHE A 48 36.36 0.61 2.11
C PHE A 48 35.05 -0.19 2.07
N ALA A 49 35.04 -1.42 2.58
CA ALA A 49 33.82 -2.21 2.73
C ALA A 49 32.82 -1.60 3.73
N ILE A 50 33.25 -0.61 4.53
CA ILE A 50 32.38 0.12 5.44
C ILE A 50 31.15 0.74 4.74
N GLY A 51 31.28 1.14 3.47
CA GLY A 51 30.14 1.63 2.68
C GLY A 51 29.08 0.56 2.44
N CYS A 52 29.50 -0.69 2.19
CA CYS A 52 28.60 -1.83 2.07
C CYS A 52 27.97 -2.22 3.41
N VAL A 53 28.74 -2.15 4.51
CA VAL A 53 28.22 -2.40 5.86
C VAL A 53 27.13 -1.37 6.20
N ILE A 54 27.42 -0.07 6.09
CA ILE A 54 26.45 1.00 6.34
C ILE A 54 25.23 0.86 5.42
N GLY A 55 25.46 0.57 4.13
CA GLY A 55 24.40 0.33 3.15
C GLY A 55 23.47 -0.82 3.52
N SER A 56 24.00 -1.91 4.06
CA SER A 56 23.18 -3.06 4.52
C SER A 56 22.34 -2.72 5.76
N PHE A 57 22.88 -1.97 6.73
CA PHE A 57 22.10 -1.48 7.87
C PHE A 57 20.97 -0.53 7.44
N LEU A 58 21.24 0.37 6.49
CA LEU A 58 20.22 1.25 5.91
C LEU A 58 19.14 0.45 5.18
N LEU A 59 19.52 -0.56 4.41
CA LEU A 59 18.57 -1.45 3.74
C LEU A 59 17.70 -2.22 4.73
N ALA A 60 18.29 -2.76 5.80
CA ALA A 60 17.56 -3.45 6.86
C ALA A 60 16.59 -2.50 7.59
N TYR A 61 17.01 -1.26 7.85
CA TYR A 61 16.15 -0.23 8.41
C TYR A 61 14.95 0.08 7.50
N LEU A 62 15.18 0.24 6.19
CA LEU A 62 14.09 0.42 5.22
C LEU A 62 13.16 -0.80 5.19
N ALA A 63 13.71 -2.01 5.20
CA ALA A 63 12.91 -3.24 5.21
C ALA A 63 12.08 -3.40 6.48
N TRP A 64 12.56 -2.90 7.63
CA TRP A 64 11.84 -2.93 8.90
C TRP A 64 10.61 -2.02 8.91
N ASN A 65 10.72 -0.83 8.29
CA ASN A 65 9.64 0.15 8.26
C ASN A 65 8.56 -0.16 7.20
N ARG A 66 8.74 -1.18 6.35
CA ARG A 66 7.74 -1.59 5.35
C ARG A 66 6.67 -2.49 6.00
N PRO A 67 5.39 -2.41 5.55
CA PRO A 67 4.30 -3.21 6.11
C PRO A 67 4.49 -4.72 5.87
N LYS A 68 5.17 -5.10 4.78
CA LYS A 68 5.59 -6.48 4.49
C LYS A 68 7.10 -6.58 4.63
N LYS A 69 7.55 -7.39 5.58
CA LYS A 69 8.97 -7.55 5.93
C LYS A 69 9.67 -8.48 4.93
N ASP A 70 10.68 -7.99 4.21
CA ASP A 70 11.60 -8.85 3.44
C ASP A 70 12.69 -9.38 4.38
N ILE A 71 12.57 -10.64 4.79
CA ILE A 71 13.49 -11.31 5.70
C ILE A 71 14.93 -11.29 5.15
N VAL A 72 15.08 -11.38 3.82
CA VAL A 72 16.40 -11.39 3.18
C VAL A 72 17.07 -10.02 3.30
N ALA A 73 16.33 -8.94 3.09
CA ALA A 73 16.85 -7.58 3.26
C ALA A 73 17.20 -7.31 4.74
N LEU A 74 16.40 -7.83 5.67
CA LEU A 74 16.60 -7.66 7.11
C LEU A 74 17.87 -8.37 7.63
N SER A 75 18.24 -9.51 7.01
CA SER A 75 19.44 -10.27 7.38
C SER A 75 20.72 -9.80 6.67
N THR A 76 20.63 -8.84 5.74
CA THR A 76 21.82 -8.31 5.04
C THR A 76 22.95 -7.84 5.93
N PRO A 77 22.71 -7.13 7.08
CA PRO A 77 23.81 -6.68 7.94
C PRO A 77 24.62 -7.85 8.51
N ILE A 78 23.97 -8.99 8.77
CA ILE A 78 24.64 -10.20 9.26
C ILE A 78 25.62 -10.71 8.20
N TYR A 79 25.18 -10.79 6.94
CA TYR A 79 26.04 -11.20 5.84
C TYR A 79 27.19 -10.22 5.58
N ALA A 80 26.96 -8.90 5.71
CA ALA A 80 28.03 -7.91 5.58
C ALA A 80 29.14 -8.15 6.61
N ILE A 81 28.78 -8.40 7.86
CA ILE A 81 29.74 -8.66 8.93
C ILE A 81 30.51 -9.96 8.65
N ILE A 82 29.81 -11.04 8.27
CA ILE A 82 30.45 -12.33 8.01
C ILE A 82 31.43 -12.24 6.82
N PHE A 83 31.04 -11.57 5.74
CA PHE A 83 31.88 -11.48 4.54
C PHE A 83 33.06 -10.54 4.71
N PHE A 84 32.91 -9.46 5.47
CA PHE A 84 33.96 -8.44 5.62
C PHE A 84 34.73 -8.53 6.94
N ILE A 85 34.59 -9.62 7.72
CA ILE A 85 35.47 -9.89 8.88
C ILE A 85 36.68 -10.75 8.49
N VAL A 86 36.54 -11.56 7.43
CA VAL A 86 37.60 -12.46 6.97
C VAL A 86 38.59 -11.68 6.09
N PRO A 87 39.87 -11.61 6.47
CA PRO A 87 40.89 -10.98 5.63
C PRO A 87 40.93 -11.67 4.27
N THR A 88 40.91 -10.88 3.20
CA THR A 88 40.83 -11.39 1.83
C THR A 88 41.84 -10.66 0.95
N ASP A 89 42.47 -11.37 0.01
CA ASP A 89 43.37 -10.77 -0.97
C ASP A 89 42.68 -9.67 -1.79
N TYR A 90 43.45 -8.68 -2.26
CA TYR A 90 42.97 -7.47 -2.91
C TYR A 90 41.91 -7.72 -4.01
N ILE A 91 42.22 -8.58 -4.99
CA ILE A 91 41.31 -8.84 -6.12
C ILE A 91 40.01 -9.51 -5.64
N ALA A 92 40.11 -10.42 -4.68
CA ALA A 92 38.97 -11.13 -4.12
C ALA A 92 38.12 -10.19 -3.24
N GLY A 93 38.74 -9.31 -2.45
CA GLY A 93 38.05 -8.28 -1.67
C GLY A 93 37.30 -7.28 -2.54
N LEU A 94 37.93 -6.77 -3.60
CA LEU A 94 37.28 -5.89 -4.59
C LEU A 94 36.08 -6.58 -5.25
N THR A 95 36.26 -7.83 -5.69
CA THR A 95 35.21 -8.62 -6.35
C THR A 95 34.03 -8.86 -5.40
N LEU A 96 34.32 -9.27 -4.16
CA LEU A 96 33.32 -9.49 -3.13
C LEU A 96 32.55 -8.21 -2.82
N GLN A 97 33.24 -7.07 -2.69
CA GLN A 97 32.62 -5.79 -2.41
C GLN A 97 31.69 -5.32 -3.54
N LEU A 98 32.09 -5.49 -4.81
CA LEU A 98 31.25 -5.16 -5.97
C LEU A 98 30.03 -6.08 -6.08
N LEU A 99 30.20 -7.39 -5.89
CA LEU A 99 29.11 -8.36 -5.87
C LEU A 99 28.11 -8.07 -4.75
N TYR A 100 28.62 -7.72 -3.57
CA TYR A 100 27.79 -7.37 -2.43
C TYR A 100 27.03 -6.05 -2.67
N ALA A 101 27.70 -5.03 -3.20
CA ALA A 101 27.06 -3.77 -3.59
C ALA A 101 25.96 -3.97 -4.65
N ALA A 102 26.21 -4.81 -5.66
CA ALA A 102 25.21 -5.20 -6.65
C ALA A 102 24.03 -5.94 -6.01
N SER A 103 24.30 -6.83 -5.06
CA SER A 103 23.28 -7.56 -4.32
C SER A 103 22.38 -6.61 -3.50
N LEU A 104 22.95 -5.61 -2.82
CA LEU A 104 22.17 -4.58 -2.12
C LEU A 104 21.27 -3.80 -3.08
N THR A 105 21.77 -3.43 -4.26
CA THR A 105 20.96 -2.74 -5.28
C THR A 105 19.80 -3.60 -5.77
N ILE A 106 20.04 -4.88 -6.04
CA ILE A 106 18.99 -5.83 -6.43
C ILE A 106 17.96 -5.96 -5.31
N LEU A 107 18.40 -6.05 -4.05
CA LEU A 107 17.51 -6.15 -2.91
C LEU A 107 16.68 -4.87 -2.71
N ILE A 108 17.22 -3.68 -2.99
CA ILE A 108 16.44 -2.43 -3.00
C ILE A 108 15.40 -2.45 -4.11
N ILE A 109 15.79 -2.83 -5.33
CA ILE A 109 14.86 -2.91 -6.47
C ILE A 109 13.75 -3.90 -6.13
N ARG A 110 14.08 -5.07 -5.59
CA ARG A 110 13.13 -6.08 -5.14
C ARG A 110 12.27 -5.57 -3.99
N LEU A 111 12.86 -4.87 -3.02
CA LEU A 111 12.15 -4.27 -1.91
C LEU A 111 11.10 -3.31 -2.45
N ASN A 112 11.47 -2.43 -3.39
CA ASN A 112 10.56 -1.45 -4.00
C ASN A 112 9.54 -2.07 -4.96
N TYR A 113 9.90 -3.12 -5.71
CA TYR A 113 9.00 -3.76 -6.68
C TYR A 113 8.00 -4.72 -6.02
N ARG A 114 8.44 -5.51 -5.05
CA ARG A 114 7.65 -6.56 -4.41
C ARG A 114 6.98 -6.11 -3.10
N PHE A 115 7.62 -5.19 -2.38
CA PHE A 115 7.20 -4.76 -1.04
C PHE A 115 7.06 -3.24 -0.88
N GLY A 116 7.52 -2.47 -1.87
CA GLY A 116 6.98 -1.15 -2.13
C GLY A 116 5.50 -1.39 -2.37
N GLU A 117 4.68 -0.57 -1.71
CA GLU A 117 3.26 -0.49 -2.00
C GLU A 117 3.07 -0.67 -3.49
N SER A 118 2.12 -1.52 -3.87
CA SER A 118 1.85 -1.94 -5.24
C SER A 118 1.71 -0.73 -6.17
N HIS A 119 2.84 -0.20 -6.62
CA HIS A 119 3.00 0.55 -7.84
C HIS A 119 3.18 -0.49 -8.94
N THR A 120 2.19 -1.40 -9.06
CA THR A 120 1.72 -1.76 -10.39
C THR A 120 1.53 -0.46 -11.14
N GLY A 121 2.11 -0.35 -12.33
CA GLY A 121 2.03 0.83 -13.18
C GLY A 121 0.60 1.25 -13.50
N VAL A 122 -0.05 1.89 -12.53
CA VAL A 122 -1.14 2.81 -12.72
C VAL A 122 -0.44 4.16 -12.80
N SER A 123 -0.59 4.76 -13.98
CA SER A 123 -0.22 6.13 -14.31
C SER A 123 -0.13 7.03 -13.08
N SER A 124 1.01 7.69 -12.97
CA SER A 124 1.25 8.82 -12.09
C SER A 124 -0.01 9.72 -12.01
N GLY A 125 -0.57 9.77 -10.79
CA GLY A 125 -1.59 10.69 -10.29
C GLY A 125 -2.38 11.52 -11.30
N LYS A 126 -3.63 11.11 -11.54
CA LYS A 126 -4.84 11.95 -11.65
C LYS A 126 -6.07 11.16 -12.10
N GLU A 127 -5.88 9.97 -12.67
CA GLU A 127 -6.96 9.23 -13.33
C GLU A 127 -7.23 7.85 -12.70
N LEU A 128 -8.51 7.53 -12.59
CA LEU A 128 -9.03 6.25 -12.11
C LEU A 128 -8.70 5.13 -13.10
N ALA A 129 -8.32 3.94 -12.62
CA ALA A 129 -8.12 2.78 -13.50
C ALA A 129 -9.38 2.47 -14.29
N ALA A 130 -9.22 1.97 -15.51
CA ALA A 130 -10.32 1.74 -16.45
C ALA A 130 -11.51 0.94 -15.84
N PRO A 131 -11.33 -0.16 -15.08
CA PRO A 131 -12.45 -0.89 -14.50
C PRO A 131 -13.27 -0.06 -13.50
N LEU A 132 -12.57 0.66 -12.60
CA LEU A 132 -13.22 1.56 -11.63
C LEU A 132 -13.87 2.75 -12.33
N LYS A 133 -13.24 3.28 -13.39
CA LYS A 133 -13.80 4.38 -14.19
C LYS A 133 -15.12 3.97 -14.83
N THR A 134 -15.18 2.77 -15.43
CA THR A 134 -16.42 2.21 -15.99
C THR A 134 -17.51 2.11 -14.93
N TYR A 135 -17.19 1.53 -13.77
CA TYR A 135 -18.17 1.37 -12.69
C TYR A 135 -18.66 2.71 -12.11
N THR A 136 -17.75 3.67 -11.86
CA THR A 136 -18.14 5.01 -11.40
C THR A 136 -18.98 5.74 -12.44
N GLY A 137 -18.73 5.52 -13.74
CA GLY A 137 -19.55 6.06 -14.82
C GLY A 137 -20.96 5.48 -14.83
N GLN A 138 -21.10 4.16 -14.65
CA GLN A 138 -22.40 3.47 -14.60
C GLN A 138 -23.29 3.94 -13.45
N THR A 139 -22.69 4.23 -12.30
CA THR A 139 -23.42 4.64 -11.09
C THR A 139 -23.54 6.17 -10.94
N SER A 140 -23.03 6.95 -11.90
CA SER A 140 -22.98 8.41 -11.83
C SER A 140 -24.37 9.05 -11.72
N ASP A 141 -25.34 8.57 -12.49
CA ASP A 141 -26.66 9.20 -12.55
C ASP A 141 -27.43 9.00 -11.24
N ALA A 142 -27.41 7.77 -10.70
CA ALA A 142 -28.03 7.43 -9.43
C ALA A 142 -27.38 8.19 -8.25
N LEU A 143 -26.07 8.45 -8.31
CA LEU A 143 -25.31 9.05 -7.21
C LEU A 143 -25.09 10.57 -7.37
N SER A 144 -25.68 11.20 -8.38
CA SER A 144 -25.50 12.62 -8.72
C SER A 144 -26.06 13.61 -7.66
N GLY A 145 -26.94 13.14 -6.77
CA GLY A 145 -27.61 13.95 -5.74
C GLY A 145 -27.12 13.75 -4.31
N ILE A 146 -25.98 13.10 -4.09
CA ILE A 146 -25.51 12.75 -2.74
C ILE A 146 -25.00 13.99 -2.01
N SER A 147 -25.32 14.09 -0.71
CA SER A 147 -24.81 15.15 0.15
C SER A 147 -23.28 15.06 0.30
N LEU A 148 -22.60 16.21 0.35
CA LEU A 148 -21.15 16.26 0.58
C LEU A 148 -20.74 15.54 1.87
N GLU A 149 -21.56 15.60 2.93
CA GLU A 149 -21.29 14.93 4.19
C GLU A 149 -21.32 13.39 4.03
N THR A 150 -22.32 12.86 3.35
CA THR A 150 -22.42 11.42 3.07
C THR A 150 -21.23 10.95 2.23
N ALA A 151 -20.87 11.71 1.19
CA ALA A 151 -19.75 11.39 0.31
C ALA A 151 -18.40 11.42 1.05
N HIS A 152 -18.19 12.43 1.90
CA HIS A 152 -16.99 12.51 2.74
C HIS A 152 -16.91 11.32 3.71
N ARG A 153 -18.03 10.96 4.35
CA ARG A 153 -18.07 9.79 5.26
C ARG A 153 -17.80 8.48 4.52
N ALA A 154 -18.32 8.33 3.30
CA ALA A 154 -18.01 7.18 2.45
C ALA A 154 -16.50 7.08 2.18
N ALA A 155 -15.84 8.20 1.85
CA ALA A 155 -14.40 8.25 1.66
C ALA A 155 -13.62 7.83 2.91
N VAL A 156 -14.03 8.35 4.07
CA VAL A 156 -13.42 8.00 5.37
C VAL A 156 -13.55 6.50 5.63
N VAL A 157 -14.75 5.94 5.49
CA VAL A 157 -15.03 4.51 5.69
C VAL A 157 -14.12 3.64 4.83
N ILE A 158 -13.99 3.94 3.53
CA ILE A 158 -13.14 3.17 2.62
C ILE A 158 -11.67 3.26 3.01
N SER A 159 -11.20 4.47 3.31
CA SER A 159 -9.80 4.68 3.65
C SER A 159 -9.40 3.95 4.95
N GLN A 160 -10.29 3.91 5.93
CA GLN A 160 -10.09 3.20 7.19
C GLN A 160 -10.21 1.69 7.00
N PHE A 161 -11.17 1.23 6.18
CA PHE A 161 -11.33 -0.19 5.88
C PHE A 161 -10.10 -0.75 5.16
N ALA A 162 -9.56 -0.01 4.19
CA ALA A 162 -8.33 -0.38 3.49
C ALA A 162 -7.09 -0.47 4.42
N ARG A 163 -7.12 0.21 5.57
CA ARG A 163 -6.09 0.17 6.62
C ARG A 163 -6.36 -0.87 7.71
N ALA A 164 -7.42 -1.66 7.57
CA ALA A 164 -7.88 -2.64 8.56
C ALA A 164 -8.29 -2.01 9.92
N GLU A 165 -8.74 -0.76 9.93
CA GLU A 165 -9.23 -0.08 11.14
C GLU A 165 -10.73 -0.37 11.39
N TYR A 166 -11.09 -1.65 11.48
CA TYR A 166 -12.49 -2.11 11.43
C TYR A 166 -13.40 -1.52 12.53
N GLY A 167 -12.93 -1.39 13.77
CA GLY A 167 -13.70 -0.77 14.84
C GLY A 167 -13.97 0.73 14.65
N GLN A 168 -13.17 1.45 13.85
CA GLN A 168 -13.48 2.83 13.44
C GLN A 168 -14.49 2.84 12.29
N VAL A 169 -14.35 1.91 11.34
CA VAL A 169 -15.29 1.77 10.22
C VAL A 169 -16.70 1.45 10.71
N ALA A 170 -16.86 0.49 11.63
CA ALA A 170 -18.17 0.12 12.18
C ALA A 170 -18.87 1.33 12.82
N ARG A 171 -18.12 2.16 13.56
CA ARG A 171 -18.64 3.39 14.16
C ARG A 171 -19.01 4.44 13.13
N ALA A 172 -18.15 4.68 12.14
CA ALA A 172 -18.38 5.69 11.11
C ALA A 172 -19.57 5.32 10.21
N ALA A 173 -19.67 4.06 9.80
CA ALA A 173 -20.76 3.55 8.98
C ALA A 173 -22.08 3.47 9.76
N GLY A 174 -22.05 3.14 11.06
CA GLY A 174 -23.23 3.08 11.91
C GLY A 174 -23.87 4.42 12.29
N GLN A 175 -23.18 5.53 12.04
CA GLN A 175 -23.72 6.88 12.29
C GLN A 175 -24.63 7.39 11.16
N ILE A 176 -24.69 6.69 10.03
CA ILE A 176 -25.50 7.10 8.88
C ILE A 176 -26.83 6.37 8.95
N ALA A 177 -27.87 7.10 9.37
CA ALA A 177 -29.25 6.62 9.38
C ALA A 177 -29.93 6.78 8.01
N ASP A 178 -29.53 7.82 7.26
CA ASP A 178 -30.04 8.13 5.93
C ASP A 178 -28.90 8.68 5.08
N ALA A 179 -28.51 7.95 4.04
CA ALA A 179 -27.44 8.33 3.12
C ALA A 179 -27.93 9.27 1.99
N GLY A 180 -29.17 9.74 2.06
CA GLY A 180 -29.80 10.59 1.06
C GLY A 180 -30.83 9.82 0.23
N ASN A 181 -31.13 10.32 -0.97
CA ASN A 181 -32.24 9.80 -1.77
C ASN A 181 -32.04 8.38 -2.33
N GLU A 182 -30.85 7.79 -2.19
CA GLU A 182 -30.52 6.46 -2.70
C GLU A 182 -30.53 5.41 -1.58
N PRO A 183 -31.58 4.57 -1.47
CA PRO A 183 -31.71 3.60 -0.39
C PRO A 183 -30.63 2.50 -0.46
N GLY A 184 -30.12 2.20 -1.65
CA GLY A 184 -28.99 1.27 -1.85
C GLY A 184 -27.71 1.75 -1.14
N LEU A 185 -27.49 3.06 -1.06
CA LEU A 185 -26.32 3.62 -0.37
C LEU A 185 -26.43 3.47 1.16
N THR A 186 -27.62 3.70 1.71
CA THR A 186 -27.90 3.44 3.14
C THR A 186 -27.70 1.96 3.47
N ARG A 187 -28.11 1.05 2.58
CA ARG A 187 -27.85 -0.39 2.72
C ARG A 187 -26.36 -0.71 2.66
N ALA A 188 -25.59 -0.08 1.77
CA ALA A 188 -24.15 -0.27 1.69
C ALA A 188 -23.44 0.11 3.01
N PHE A 189 -23.79 1.24 3.63
CA PHE A 189 -23.26 1.59 4.95
C PHE A 189 -23.63 0.57 6.02
N ALA A 190 -24.87 0.07 6.02
CA ALA A 190 -25.32 -0.94 6.97
C ALA A 190 -24.57 -2.29 6.80
N ILE A 191 -24.34 -2.73 5.56
CA ILE A 191 -23.56 -3.94 5.24
C ILE A 191 -22.12 -3.79 5.73
N VAL A 192 -21.47 -2.66 5.40
CA VAL A 192 -20.08 -2.40 5.82
C VAL A 192 -19.96 -2.32 7.33
N ASN A 193 -20.93 -1.73 8.04
CA ASN A 193 -20.94 -1.70 9.50
C ASN A 193 -20.99 -3.12 10.09
N GLU A 194 -21.91 -3.95 9.61
CA GLU A 194 -22.07 -5.33 10.09
C GLU A 194 -20.78 -6.13 9.89
N HIS A 195 -20.21 -6.09 8.68
CA HIS A 195 -18.97 -6.80 8.37
C HIS A 195 -17.78 -6.26 9.16
N ALA A 196 -17.63 -4.95 9.28
CA ALA A 196 -16.57 -4.35 10.08
C ALA A 196 -16.70 -4.74 11.56
N THR A 197 -17.92 -4.86 12.09
CA THR A 197 -18.15 -5.33 13.47
C THR A 197 -17.75 -6.80 13.65
N VAL A 198 -18.08 -7.65 12.68
CA VAL A 198 -17.69 -9.07 12.68
C VAL A 198 -16.17 -9.19 12.64
N LEU A 199 -15.50 -8.44 11.77
CA LEU A 199 -14.04 -8.44 11.63
C LEU A 199 -13.33 -7.88 12.88
N ASP A 200 -13.78 -6.75 13.43
CA ASP A 200 -13.19 -6.10 14.61
C ASP A 200 -13.22 -7.03 15.84
N ARG A 201 -14.34 -7.76 16.00
CA ARG A 201 -14.55 -8.67 17.14
C ARG A 201 -14.11 -10.11 16.85
N SER A 202 -13.60 -10.38 15.65
CA SER A 202 -13.24 -11.74 15.20
C SER A 202 -14.38 -12.75 15.39
N LEU A 203 -15.62 -12.33 15.11
CA LEU A 203 -16.81 -13.16 15.26
C LEU A 203 -16.97 -14.10 14.04
N PRO A 204 -17.63 -15.25 14.21
CA PRO A 204 -18.03 -16.06 13.07
C PRO A 204 -19.07 -15.33 12.21
N ARG A 205 -19.20 -15.75 10.95
CA ARG A 205 -20.24 -15.26 10.03
C ARG A 205 -21.63 -15.44 10.68
N PRO A 206 -22.48 -14.40 10.69
CA PRO A 206 -23.84 -14.54 11.20
C PRO A 206 -24.70 -15.38 10.23
N GLU A 207 -25.65 -16.13 10.78
CA GLU A 207 -26.59 -16.93 9.97
C GLU A 207 -27.47 -16.06 9.07
N LEU A 208 -27.85 -14.88 9.57
CA LEU A 208 -28.59 -13.85 8.85
C LEU A 208 -27.71 -12.60 8.77
N TYR A 209 -27.49 -12.13 7.54
CA TYR A 209 -26.70 -10.95 7.25
C TYR A 209 -27.48 -10.01 6.33
N ARG A 210 -27.09 -8.73 6.35
CA ARG A 210 -27.68 -7.72 5.48
C ARG A 210 -27.20 -7.93 4.06
N THR A 211 -28.14 -7.86 3.12
CA THR A 211 -27.88 -7.98 1.68
C THR A 211 -28.49 -6.79 0.94
N PHE A 212 -28.02 -6.59 -0.28
CA PHE A 212 -28.71 -5.71 -1.23
C PHE A 212 -30.05 -6.31 -1.64
N LEU A 213 -30.99 -5.45 -2.02
CA LEU A 213 -32.27 -5.86 -2.57
C LEU A 213 -32.17 -6.05 -4.09
N PRO A 214 -33.10 -6.77 -4.73
CA PRO A 214 -33.14 -6.89 -6.19
C PRO A 214 -33.22 -5.54 -6.92
N GLU A 215 -33.80 -4.52 -6.27
CA GLU A 215 -33.88 -3.15 -6.79
C GLU A 215 -32.51 -2.47 -6.90
N ASP A 216 -31.53 -2.89 -6.08
CA ASP A 216 -30.18 -2.32 -6.08
C ASP A 216 -29.26 -2.97 -7.10
N GLU A 217 -29.71 -4.00 -7.85
CA GLU A 217 -28.86 -4.81 -8.72
C GLU A 217 -28.13 -3.96 -9.77
N GLY A 218 -28.77 -2.89 -10.28
CA GLY A 218 -28.16 -1.94 -11.20
C GLY A 218 -27.03 -1.08 -10.62
N LEU A 219 -26.85 -1.08 -9.30
CA LEU A 219 -25.79 -0.37 -8.58
C LEU A 219 -24.61 -1.28 -8.22
N LEU A 220 -24.77 -2.59 -8.33
CA LEU A 220 -23.75 -3.57 -7.93
C LEU A 220 -22.71 -3.73 -9.03
N ALA A 221 -21.43 -3.80 -8.65
CA ALA A 221 -20.36 -4.04 -9.59
C ALA A 221 -20.30 -5.52 -10.00
N ASN A 222 -20.46 -6.41 -9.01
CA ASN A 222 -20.37 -7.86 -9.15
C ASN A 222 -21.59 -8.51 -8.47
N PRO A 223 -22.77 -8.57 -9.12
CA PRO A 223 -23.94 -9.17 -8.52
C PRO A 223 -23.68 -10.65 -8.15
N PRO A 224 -24.10 -11.09 -6.96
CA PRO A 224 -23.81 -12.45 -6.48
C PRO A 224 -24.49 -13.49 -7.37
N HIS A 225 -23.73 -14.47 -7.86
CA HIS A 225 -24.30 -15.56 -8.63
C HIS A 225 -25.10 -16.51 -7.72
N PRO A 226 -26.26 -17.05 -8.15
CA PRO A 226 -27.07 -17.95 -7.33
C PRO A 226 -26.32 -19.20 -6.84
N GLU A 227 -25.35 -19.67 -7.63
CA GLU A 227 -24.52 -20.84 -7.33
C GLU A 227 -23.37 -20.58 -6.34
N TYR A 228 -23.17 -19.34 -5.90
CA TYR A 228 -22.13 -19.05 -4.91
C TYR A 228 -22.44 -19.73 -3.57
N SER A 229 -21.39 -20.19 -2.88
CA SER A 229 -21.52 -20.60 -1.49
C SER A 229 -21.98 -19.40 -0.64
N GLU A 230 -22.64 -19.66 0.48
CA GLU A 230 -23.10 -18.59 1.38
C GLU A 230 -21.96 -17.71 1.89
N ASP A 231 -20.77 -18.27 2.09
CA ASP A 231 -19.57 -17.51 2.47
C ASP A 231 -19.12 -16.58 1.34
N ARG A 232 -19.16 -17.04 0.09
CA ARG A 232 -18.80 -16.21 -1.07
C ARG A 232 -19.85 -15.13 -1.34
N LYS A 233 -21.13 -15.42 -1.09
CA LYS A 233 -22.20 -14.40 -1.16
C LYS A 233 -22.00 -13.32 -0.11
N PHE A 234 -21.66 -13.71 1.12
CA PHE A 234 -21.35 -12.79 2.21
C PHE A 234 -20.20 -11.84 1.83
N ASP A 235 -19.07 -12.39 1.37
CA ASP A 235 -17.93 -11.57 0.93
C ASP A 235 -18.28 -10.67 -0.26
N ALA A 236 -19.04 -11.18 -1.24
CA ALA A 236 -19.48 -10.38 -2.39
C ALA A 236 -20.40 -9.20 -1.98
N MET A 237 -21.21 -9.34 -0.93
CA MET A 237 -22.02 -8.22 -0.42
C MET A 237 -21.14 -7.09 0.12
N LEU A 238 -20.08 -7.44 0.86
CA LEU A 238 -19.12 -6.48 1.37
C LEU A 238 -18.38 -5.77 0.24
N ASP A 239 -17.89 -6.53 -0.75
CA ASP A 239 -17.15 -5.98 -1.89
C ASP A 239 -17.99 -4.98 -2.66
N ASN A 240 -19.24 -5.34 -2.98
CA ASN A 240 -20.16 -4.43 -3.65
C ASN A 240 -20.49 -3.20 -2.80
N ALA A 241 -20.66 -3.36 -1.48
CA ALA A 241 -20.94 -2.24 -0.60
C ALA A 241 -19.76 -1.25 -0.55
N LEU A 242 -18.52 -1.74 -0.44
CA LEU A 242 -17.32 -0.91 -0.46
C LEU A 242 -17.14 -0.19 -1.81
N LEU A 243 -17.44 -0.88 -2.92
CA LEU A 243 -17.39 -0.28 -4.26
C LEU A 243 -18.47 0.80 -4.43
N LEU A 244 -19.69 0.57 -3.95
CA LEU A 244 -20.77 1.56 -4.02
C LEU A 244 -20.44 2.80 -3.19
N LEU A 245 -19.93 2.63 -1.97
CA LEU A 245 -19.42 3.73 -1.16
C LEU A 245 -18.31 4.50 -1.88
N PHE A 246 -17.44 3.80 -2.61
CA PHE A 246 -16.36 4.42 -3.35
C PHE A 246 -16.89 5.30 -4.48
N SER A 247 -17.88 4.81 -5.22
CA SER A 247 -18.52 5.60 -6.26
C SER A 247 -19.22 6.84 -5.68
N ALA A 248 -19.93 6.67 -4.57
CA ALA A 248 -20.57 7.78 -3.85
C ALA A 248 -19.56 8.86 -3.41
N ALA A 249 -18.43 8.42 -2.84
CA ALA A 249 -17.35 9.32 -2.43
C ALA A 249 -16.71 10.05 -3.62
N TRP A 250 -16.52 9.35 -4.74
CA TRP A 250 -15.89 9.88 -5.95
C TRP A 250 -16.72 11.01 -6.60
N HIS A 251 -18.05 10.83 -6.63
CA HIS A 251 -18.99 11.79 -7.19
C HIS A 251 -19.30 12.95 -6.24
N GLY A 252 -19.47 12.69 -4.94
CA GLY A 252 -19.91 13.70 -4.00
C GLY A 252 -18.80 14.49 -3.28
N SER A 253 -17.54 14.02 -3.29
CA SER A 253 -16.43 14.72 -2.61
C SER A 253 -15.16 14.82 -3.46
N GLU A 254 -15.00 15.93 -4.18
CA GLU A 254 -13.79 16.19 -4.96
C GLU A 254 -12.52 16.30 -4.09
N ALA A 255 -12.68 16.82 -2.87
CA ALA A 255 -11.59 17.02 -1.92
C ALA A 255 -10.95 15.69 -1.46
N ASP A 256 -11.73 14.61 -1.45
CA ASP A 256 -11.25 13.29 -0.99
C ASP A 256 -10.68 12.43 -2.11
N ARG A 257 -10.85 12.81 -3.40
CA ARG A 257 -10.35 12.06 -4.55
C ARG A 257 -8.86 11.66 -4.46
N PRO A 258 -7.92 12.51 -4.00
CA PRO A 258 -6.53 12.10 -3.83
C PRO A 258 -6.36 10.93 -2.84
N HIS A 259 -7.15 10.91 -1.78
CA HIS A 259 -7.13 9.82 -0.79
C HIS A 259 -7.78 8.56 -1.37
N LEU A 260 -8.87 8.69 -2.13
CA LEU A 260 -9.51 7.57 -2.82
C LEU A 260 -8.57 6.92 -3.85
N LEU A 261 -7.79 7.72 -4.58
CA LEU A 261 -6.76 7.22 -5.50
C LEU A 261 -5.68 6.41 -4.78
N SER A 262 -5.33 6.75 -3.53
CA SER A 262 -4.40 5.94 -2.74
C SER A 262 -4.95 4.56 -2.38
N CYS A 263 -6.28 4.41 -2.33
CA CYS A 263 -6.96 3.15 -2.07
C CYS A 263 -7.25 2.33 -3.34
N GLN A 264 -6.86 2.80 -4.52
CA GLN A 264 -7.21 2.20 -5.80
C GLN A 264 -6.77 0.73 -5.94
N ALA A 265 -5.57 0.37 -5.47
CA ALA A 265 -5.09 -1.00 -5.52
C ALA A 265 -5.89 -1.97 -4.63
N PHE A 266 -6.51 -1.45 -3.55
CA PHE A 266 -7.43 -2.20 -2.72
C PHE A 266 -8.77 -2.40 -3.46
N LEU A 267 -9.33 -1.32 -3.99
CA LEU A 267 -10.63 -1.35 -4.70
C LEU A 267 -10.61 -2.23 -5.95
N LEU A 268 -9.50 -2.25 -6.70
CA LEU A 268 -9.35 -3.13 -7.86
C LEU A 268 -9.39 -4.62 -7.49
N LYS A 269 -9.02 -5.00 -6.27
CA LYS A 269 -9.12 -6.40 -5.82
C LYS A 269 -10.55 -6.81 -5.52
N LEU A 270 -11.40 -5.87 -5.11
CA LEU A 270 -12.83 -6.13 -4.84
C LEU A 270 -13.61 -6.37 -6.14
N LEU A 271 -13.08 -5.88 -7.28
CA LEU A 271 -13.66 -6.09 -8.60
C LEU A 271 -13.26 -7.43 -9.23
N ALA A 272 -12.24 -8.11 -8.71
CA ALA A 272 -11.65 -9.32 -9.30
C ALA A 272 -12.35 -10.59 -8.85
#